data_AF-A0A5K1BTA8-F1
#
_entry.id   AF-A0A5K1BTA8-F1
#
_cell.length_a   1.000
_cell.length_b   1.000
_cell.length_c   1.000
_cell.angle_alpha   90.00
_cell.angle_beta   90.00
_cell.angle_gamma   90.00
#
_symmetry.space_group_name_H-M   'P 1'
#
loop_
_entity.id
_entity.type
_entity.pdbx_description
1 polymer ?
#
loop_
_entity_poly.entity_id
_entity_poly.type
_entity_poly.pdbx_seq_one_letter_code
_entity_poly.pdbx_strand_id
1 'polypeptide(L)' 'YVVDAADRDNLTTSRNELHDLLSKPSLSGIPLLVLGNKIDKPEALSMQGLTDA' A
#
# COMPACT_ATOMS: atom_id res chain seq x y z
N TYR A 1 -7.53 0.08 0.83
CA TYR A 1 -6.35 -0.66 1.33
C TYR A 1 -5.52 0.30 2.15
N VAL A 2 -5.15 -0.04 3.38
CA VAL A 2 -4.39 0.85 4.27
C VAL A 2 -3.01 0.26 4.46
N VAL A 3 -1.98 1.06 4.22
CA VAL A 3 -0.58 0.67 4.33
C VAL A 3 0.05 1.51 5.42
N ASP A 4 0.83 0.90 6.30
CA ASP A 4 1.62 1.65 7.28
C ASP A 4 2.85 2.26 6.59
N ALA A 5 2.85 3.58 6.39
CA ALA A 5 3.93 4.27 5.71
C ALA A 5 5.24 4.27 6.50
N ALA A 6 5.17 4.04 7.81
CA ALA A 6 6.33 3.98 8.70
C ALA A 6 6.99 2.60 8.76
N ASP A 7 6.30 1.56 8.30
CA ASP A 7 6.75 0.17 8.41
C ASP A 7 7.32 -0.32 7.07
N ARG A 8 8.59 0.03 6.81
CA ARG A 8 9.28 -0.29 5.56
C ARG A 8 9.39 -1.79 5.26
N ASP A 9 9.54 -2.60 6.30
CA ASP A 9 9.72 -4.04 6.16
C ASP A 9 8.41 -4.70 5.69
N ASN A 10 7.27 -4.21 6.18
CA ASN A 10 5.95 -4.71 5.78
C ASN A 10 5.42 -4.16 4.45
N LEU A 11 6.07 -3.18 3.82
CA LEU A 11 5.63 -2.66 2.51
C LEU A 11 5.71 -3.70 1.41
N THR A 12 6.79 -4.48 1.38
CA THR A 12 6.96 -5.52 0.36
C THR A 12 5.85 -6.58 0.48
N THR A 13 5.51 -6.95 1.72
CA THR A 13 4.39 -7.85 2.03
C THR A 13 3.06 -7.23 1.60
N SER A 14 2.80 -5.98 1.99
CA SER A 14 1.58 -5.25 1.66
C SER A 14 1.39 -5.11 0.15
N ARG A 15 2.46 -4.88 -0.60
CA ARG A 15 2.46 -4.83 -2.06
C ARG A 15 2.07 -6.17 -2.67
N ASN A 16 2.67 -7.27 -2.20
CA ASN A 16 2.35 -8.61 -2.70
C ASN A 16 0.88 -8.96 -2.41
N GLU A 17 0.39 -8.71 -1.20
CA GLU A 17 -1.01 -8.92 -0.85
C GLU A 17 -1.96 -8.05 -1.69
N LEU A 18 -1.58 -6.80 -1.96
CA LEU A 18 -2.35 -5.90 -2.82
C LEU A 18 -2.45 -6.45 -4.26
N HIS A 19 -1.35 -6.95 -4.82
CA HIS A 19 -1.35 -7.59 -6.14
C HIS A 19 -2.18 -8.86 -6.15
N ASP A 20 -2.08 -9.69 -5.12
CA ASP A 20 -2.90 -10.90 -4.98
C ASP A 20 -4.38 -10.53 -4.87
N LEU A 21 -4.71 -9.44 -4.17
CA LEU A 21 -6.07 -8.92 -4.08
C LEU A 21 -6.55 -8.47 -5.48
N LEU A 22 -5.76 -7.67 -6.19
CA LEU A 22 -6.08 -7.18 -7.54
C LEU A 22 -6.18 -8.30 -8.59
N SER A 23 -5.51 -9.44 -8.37
CA SER A 23 -5.61 -10.62 -9.24
C SER A 23 -6.99 -11.28 -9.18
N LYS A 24 -7.80 -10.98 -8.16
CA LYS A 24 -9.13 -11.57 -7.98
C LYS A 24 -10.09 -11.03 -9.04
N PRO A 25 -10.71 -11.88 -9.88
CA PRO A 25 -11.61 -11.44 -10.95
C PRO A 25 -12.80 -10.60 -10.46
N SER A 26 -13.25 -10.83 -9.22
CA SER A 26 -14.36 -10.09 -8.59
C SER A 26 -14.04 -8.62 -8.29
N LEU A 27 -12.77 -8.24 -8.26
CA LEU A 27 -12.32 -6.86 -8.04
C LEU A 27 -11.97 -6.15 -9.35
N SER A 28 -12.08 -6.84 -10.49
CA SER A 28 -11.88 -6.24 -11.80
C SER A 28 -12.88 -5.10 -12.05
N GLY A 29 -12.36 -3.91 -12.37
CA GLY A 29 -13.16 -2.71 -12.61
C GLY A 29 -13.61 -1.96 -11.35
N ILE A 30 -13.28 -2.44 -10.14
CA ILE A 30 -13.59 -1.74 -8.91
C ILE A 30 -12.46 -0.75 -8.59
N PRO A 31 -12.73 0.55 -8.44
CA PRO A 31 -11.72 1.51 -8.04
C PRO A 31 -11.20 1.20 -6.64
N LEU A 32 -9.89 1.14 -6.50
CA LEU A 32 -9.23 0.87 -5.24
C LEU A 32 -8.58 2.14 -4.68
N LEU A 33 -8.92 2.48 -3.44
CA LEU A 33 -8.24 3.54 -2.69
C LEU A 33 -7.14 2.93 -1.82
N VAL A 34 -5.91 3.38 -1.99
CA VAL A 34 -4.77 3.02 -1.14
C VAL A 34 -4.42 4.22 -0.24
N LEU A 35 -4.34 4.01 1.07
CA LEU A 35 -4.05 5.04 2.06
C LEU A 35 -2.74 4.72 2.79
N GLY A 36 -1.76 5.62 2.67
CA GLY A 36 -0.56 5.61 3.51
C GLY A 36 -0.89 6.18 4.89
N ASN A 37 -0.95 5.31 5.90
CA ASN A 37 -1.22 5.65 7.29
C ASN A 37 0.08 5.89 8.07
N LYS A 38 -0.03 6.49 9.26
CA LYS A 38 1.10 6.81 10.16
C LYS A 38 2.16 7.76 9.60
N ILE A 39 1.73 8.74 8.82
CA ILE A 39 2.59 9.81 8.27
C ILE A 39 3.18 10.75 9.32
N ASP A 40 2.74 10.63 10.58
CA ASP A 40 3.24 11.38 11.73
C ASP A 40 4.66 10.95 12.16
N LYS A 41 5.09 9.76 11.73
CA LYS A 41 6.39 9.20 12.10
C LYS A 41 7.51 9.68 11.18
N PRO A 42 8.72 9.98 11.70
CA PRO A 42 9.85 10.42 10.88
C PRO A 42 10.34 9.36 9.90
N GLU A 43 10.13 8.08 10.22
CA GLU A 43 10.40 6.96 9.33
C GLU A 43 9.36 6.80 8.20
N ALA A 44 8.25 7.56 8.20
CA ALA A 44 7.19 7.44 7.21
C ALA A 44 7.69 7.75 5.79
N LEU A 45 7.26 6.92 4.84
CA LEU A 45 7.49 7.17 3.43
C LEU A 45 6.64 8.32 2.90
N SER A 46 7.26 9.09 2.01
CA SER A 46 6.54 10.06 1.20
C SER A 46 5.55 9.35 0.28
N MET A 47 4.50 10.06 -0.17
CA MET A 47 3.54 9.50 -1.13
C MET A 47 4.23 8.95 -2.38
N GLN A 48 5.26 9.65 -2.88
CA GLN A 48 6.04 9.18 -4.03
C GLN A 48 6.73 7.85 -3.73
N GLY A 49 7.39 7.73 -2.59
CA GLY A 49 8.01 6.48 -2.16
C GLY A 49 7.02 5.32 -1.95
N LEU A 50 5.76 5.61 -1.61
CA LEU A 50 4.70 4.61 -1.51
C LEU A 50 4.14 4.18 -2.87
N THR A 51 4.21 5.05 -3.87
CA THR A 51 3.69 4.76 -5.22
C THR A 51 4.71 4.06 -6.10
N ASP A 52 6.01 4.31 -5.86
CA ASP A 52 7.14 3.75 -6.61
C ASP A 52 7.67 2.41 -6.06
N ALA A 53 7.23 1.97 -4.87
CA ALA A 53 7.68 0.74 -4.18
C ALA A 53 6.89 -0.52 -4.60
#